data_AF-A0A544Z1W0-F1
#
_entry.id   AF-A0A544Z1W0-F1
#
_cell.length_a   1.000
_cell.length_b   1.000
_cell.length_c   1.000
_cell.angle_alpha   90.00
_cell.angle_beta   90.00
_cell.angle_gamma   90.00
#
_symmetry.space_group_name_H-M   'P 1'
#
loop_
_entity.id
_entity.type
_entity.pdbx_description
1 polymer ?
#
loop_
_entity_poly.entity_id
_entity_poly.type
_entity_poly.pdbx_seq_one_letter_code
_entity_poly.pdbx_strand_id
1 'polypeptide(L)'
;MTRNLTRAVALAACVVVPLVVALAVLGGIGSFATLRRLAEPWFGPQAWIVPIGIDLGILALLAWDLLMEFADLPWPVLRWIAWTFITATVILNISAAHGDPIAGLMHAAMPVLFVTVIEGIRHLIRRWVGLATGTRRERVPLSRWLLAPVSSFMLWRRMVLWNVTSYPRGLQLEYLHLEAVSALHQAHGRWLWRWKAPLSERTAVRLQLAGAAFPTPQIPQQQDSDDQLIQAAQAIVARAEQRGVRLSQMDLAAQLRAQGHRIANERLRWLATAIGLRRESV
;
A
#
# COMPACT_ATOMS: atom_id res chain seq x y z
N MET A 1 14.35 11.02 2.66
CA MET A 1 14.63 9.69 3.25
C MET A 1 13.86 8.56 2.53
N THR A 2 12.58 8.75 2.19
CA THR A 2 11.73 7.81 1.43
C THR A 2 12.31 7.38 0.08
N ARG A 3 12.87 8.32 -0.71
CA ARG A 3 13.42 8.07 -2.05
C ARG A 3 14.62 7.10 -2.10
N ASN A 4 15.42 7.05 -1.03
CA ASN A 4 16.55 6.11 -0.91
C ASN A 4 16.06 4.70 -0.58
N LEU A 5 15.00 4.59 0.24
CA LEU A 5 14.36 3.32 0.56
C LEU A 5 13.71 2.70 -0.68
N THR A 6 13.03 3.50 -1.51
CA THR A 6 12.43 3.02 -2.76
C THR A 6 13.48 2.52 -3.76
N ARG A 7 14.63 3.20 -3.86
CA ARG A 7 15.76 2.77 -4.70
C ARG A 7 16.44 1.51 -4.17
N ALA A 8 16.64 1.41 -2.86
CA ALA A 8 17.20 0.22 -2.24
C ALA A 8 16.29 -1.01 -2.42
N VAL A 9 14.98 -0.84 -2.27
CA VAL A 9 13.98 -1.89 -2.54
C VAL A 9 13.97 -2.28 -4.02
N ALA A 10 14.03 -1.31 -4.94
CA ALA A 10 14.09 -1.58 -6.38
C ALA A 10 15.37 -2.35 -6.77
N LEU A 11 16.52 -1.95 -6.23
CA LEU A 11 17.79 -2.65 -6.44
C LEU A 11 17.75 -4.07 -5.86
N ALA A 12 17.25 -4.23 -4.64
CA ALA A 12 17.06 -5.55 -4.04
C ALA A 12 16.13 -6.42 -4.89
N ALA A 13 15.02 -5.88 -5.40
CA ALA A 13 14.12 -6.60 -6.30
C ALA A 13 14.81 -7.00 -7.62
N CYS A 14 15.60 -6.11 -8.23
CA CYS A 14 16.38 -6.41 -9.43
C CYS A 14 17.39 -7.55 -9.24
N VAL A 15 17.86 -7.81 -8.01
CA VAL A 15 18.77 -8.93 -7.71
C VAL A 15 18.00 -10.19 -7.32
N VAL A 16 16.99 -10.05 -6.47
CA VAL A 16 16.25 -11.19 -5.90
C VAL A 16 15.35 -11.86 -6.94
N VAL A 17 14.66 -11.09 -7.77
CA VAL A 17 13.75 -11.63 -8.80
C VAL A 17 14.49 -12.55 -9.78
N PRO A 18 15.60 -12.16 -10.43
CA PRO A 18 16.29 -13.06 -11.34
C PRO A 18 16.90 -14.27 -10.64
N LEU A 19 17.37 -14.14 -9.40
CA LEU A 19 17.85 -15.27 -8.61
C LEU A 19 16.72 -16.29 -8.38
N VAL A 20 15.54 -15.81 -7.98
CA VAL A 20 14.33 -16.63 -7.79
C VAL A 20 13.92 -17.30 -9.10
N VAL A 21 13.92 -16.58 -10.21
CA VAL A 21 13.59 -17.14 -11.54
C VAL A 21 14.60 -18.20 -11.93
N ALA A 22 15.90 -17.95 -11.74
CA ALA A 22 16.95 -18.92 -12.05
C ALA A 22 16.82 -20.20 -11.20
N LEU A 23 16.55 -20.05 -9.90
CA LEU A 23 16.26 -21.18 -8.99
C LEU A 23 15.03 -21.98 -9.44
N ALA A 24 13.96 -21.29 -9.83
CA ALA A 24 12.74 -21.94 -10.32
C ALA A 24 12.99 -22.71 -11.62
N VAL A 25 13.74 -22.14 -12.58
CA VAL A 25 14.10 -22.82 -13.83
C VAL A 25 14.98 -24.04 -13.56
N LEU A 26 16.00 -23.90 -12.72
CA LEU A 26 16.92 -25.00 -12.40
C LEU A 26 16.19 -26.16 -11.68
N GLY A 27 15.34 -25.82 -10.70
CA GLY A 27 14.49 -26.79 -10.01
C GLY A 27 13.47 -27.45 -10.95
N GLY A 28 12.88 -26.68 -11.86
CA GLY A 28 11.97 -27.16 -12.88
C GLY A 28 12.60 -28.18 -13.82
N ILE A 29 13.83 -27.96 -14.28
CA ILE A 29 14.55 -28.92 -15.15
C ILE A 29 14.77 -30.26 -14.42
N GLY A 30 15.23 -30.21 -13.17
CA GLY A 30 15.47 -31.41 -12.37
C GLY A 30 14.20 -32.19 -12.07
N SER A 31 13.12 -31.48 -11.70
CA SER A 31 11.83 -32.08 -11.42
C SER A 31 11.18 -32.65 -12.69
N PHE A 32 11.26 -31.92 -13.81
CA PHE A 32 10.73 -32.34 -15.11
C PHE A 32 11.32 -33.68 -15.57
N ALA A 33 12.65 -33.84 -15.50
CA ALA A 33 13.30 -35.09 -15.89
C ALA A 33 12.83 -36.26 -15.02
N THR A 34 12.63 -36.01 -13.73
CA THR A 34 12.19 -37.00 -12.75
C THR A 34 10.75 -37.45 -13.01
N LEU A 35 9.81 -36.48 -13.11
CA LEU A 35 8.40 -36.77 -13.38
C LEU A 35 8.19 -37.40 -14.76
N ARG A 36 8.95 -36.98 -15.78
CA ARG A 36 8.89 -37.59 -17.11
C ARG A 36 9.26 -39.07 -17.06
N ARG A 37 10.34 -39.43 -16.38
CA ARG A 37 10.77 -40.84 -16.24
C ARG A 37 9.74 -41.66 -15.47
N LEU A 38 9.16 -41.08 -14.42
CA LEU A 38 8.07 -41.71 -13.67
C LEU A 38 6.83 -41.92 -14.55
N ALA A 39 6.50 -41.00 -15.45
CA ALA A 39 5.33 -41.13 -16.32
C ALA A 39 5.53 -42.07 -17.53
N GLU A 40 6.77 -42.40 -17.87
CA GLU A 40 7.14 -43.20 -19.05
C GLU A 40 6.41 -44.56 -19.16
N PRO A 41 6.20 -45.33 -18.08
CA PRO A 41 5.47 -46.61 -18.15
C PRO A 41 4.00 -46.47 -18.56
N TRP A 42 3.36 -45.33 -18.29
CA TRP A 42 1.94 -45.11 -18.57
C TRP A 42 1.68 -44.27 -19.83
N PHE A 43 2.59 -43.35 -20.15
CA PHE A 43 2.41 -42.36 -21.22
C PHE A 43 3.40 -42.52 -22.38
N GLY A 44 4.40 -43.40 -22.24
CA GLY A 44 5.38 -43.70 -23.29
C GLY A 44 6.04 -42.44 -23.86
N PRO A 45 6.08 -42.24 -25.19
CA PRO A 45 6.68 -41.07 -25.83
C PRO A 45 6.08 -39.73 -25.36
N GLN A 46 4.83 -39.71 -24.91
CA GLN A 46 4.09 -38.53 -24.47
C GLN A 46 4.25 -38.24 -22.97
N ALA A 47 5.14 -38.94 -22.26
CA ALA A 47 5.38 -38.75 -20.82
C ALA A 47 5.81 -37.32 -20.43
N TRP A 48 6.28 -36.51 -21.39
CA TRP A 48 6.57 -35.09 -21.19
C TRP A 48 5.32 -34.24 -20.86
N ILE A 49 4.12 -34.68 -21.25
CA ILE A 49 2.87 -33.94 -21.01
C ILE A 49 2.56 -33.88 -19.51
N VAL A 50 2.89 -34.93 -18.75
CA VAL A 50 2.58 -35.03 -17.32
C VAL A 50 3.25 -33.90 -16.51
N PRO A 51 4.60 -33.74 -16.52
CA PRO A 51 5.22 -32.64 -15.78
C PRO A 51 4.77 -31.26 -16.28
N ILE A 52 4.61 -31.06 -17.59
CA ILE A 52 4.14 -29.76 -18.12
C ILE A 52 2.73 -29.45 -17.65
N GLY A 53 1.82 -30.42 -17.70
CA GLY A 53 0.44 -30.24 -17.27
C GLY A 53 0.33 -29.93 -15.78
N ILE A 54 1.13 -30.61 -14.96
CA ILE A 54 1.20 -30.36 -13.51
C ILE A 54 1.74 -28.96 -13.23
N ASP A 55 2.89 -28.59 -13.80
CA ASP A 55 3.52 -27.29 -13.54
C ASP A 55 2.68 -26.14 -14.07
N LEU A 56 2.14 -26.25 -15.28
CA LEU A 56 1.26 -25.24 -15.86
C LEU A 56 -0.03 -25.10 -15.06
N GLY A 57 -0.60 -26.21 -14.59
CA GLY A 57 -1.77 -26.22 -13.71
C GLY A 57 -1.49 -25.52 -12.37
N ILE A 58 -0.37 -25.85 -11.72
CA ILE A 58 0.06 -25.20 -10.47
C ILE A 58 0.27 -23.71 -10.69
N LEU A 59 1.01 -23.31 -11.73
CA LEU A 59 1.26 -21.90 -12.05
C LEU A 59 -0.04 -21.14 -12.34
N ALA A 60 -0.97 -21.74 -13.10
CA ALA A 60 -2.27 -21.13 -13.39
C ALA A 60 -3.12 -20.95 -12.12
N LEU A 61 -3.20 -21.97 -11.25
CA LEU A 61 -3.93 -21.90 -9.99
C LEU A 61 -3.33 -20.86 -9.03
N LEU A 62 -2.00 -20.80 -8.93
CA LEU A 62 -1.31 -19.83 -8.08
C LEU A 62 -1.44 -18.40 -8.63
N ALA A 63 -1.33 -18.21 -9.94
CA ALA A 63 -1.50 -16.91 -10.57
C ALA A 63 -2.94 -16.40 -10.40
N TRP A 64 -3.93 -17.27 -10.59
CA TRP A 64 -5.32 -16.94 -10.34
C TRP A 64 -5.57 -16.63 -8.86
N ASP A 65 -5.05 -17.44 -7.94
CA ASP A 65 -5.17 -17.17 -6.49
C ASP A 65 -4.58 -15.80 -6.13
N LEU A 66 -3.42 -15.47 -6.70
CA LEU A 66 -2.77 -14.19 -6.51
C LEU A 66 -3.57 -13.02 -7.11
N LEU A 67 -4.17 -13.22 -8.28
CA LEU A 67 -5.06 -12.25 -8.91
C LEU A 67 -6.32 -12.01 -8.08
N MET A 68 -6.92 -13.07 -7.53
CA MET A 68 -8.09 -12.98 -6.66
C MET A 68 -7.79 -12.29 -5.33
N GLU A 69 -6.63 -12.56 -4.74
CA GLU A 69 -6.14 -11.87 -3.56
C GLU A 69 -5.86 -10.39 -3.85
N PHE A 70 -5.33 -10.08 -5.04
CA PHE A 70 -5.14 -8.71 -5.49
C PHE A 70 -6.47 -7.96 -5.68
N ALA A 71 -7.52 -8.66 -6.10
CA ALA A 71 -8.87 -8.13 -6.26
C ALA A 71 -9.69 -8.06 -4.95
N ASP A 72 -9.09 -8.35 -3.79
CA ASP A 72 -9.76 -8.39 -2.47
C ASP A 72 -10.95 -9.37 -2.41
N LEU A 73 -10.92 -10.42 -3.24
CA LEU A 73 -11.93 -11.47 -3.33
C LEU A 73 -11.26 -12.85 -3.08
N PRO A 74 -10.79 -13.14 -1.85
CA PRO A 74 -10.03 -14.35 -1.59
C PRO A 74 -10.90 -15.60 -1.75
N TRP A 75 -10.55 -16.48 -2.69
CA TRP A 75 -11.22 -17.77 -2.88
C TRP A 75 -10.31 -18.93 -2.42
N PRO A 76 -10.40 -19.35 -1.15
CA PRO A 76 -9.46 -20.30 -0.57
C PRO A 76 -9.47 -21.69 -1.21
N VAL A 77 -10.50 -22.05 -1.97
CA VAL A 77 -10.59 -23.34 -2.68
C VAL A 77 -9.44 -23.51 -3.67
N LEU A 78 -9.10 -22.46 -4.41
CA LEU A 78 -8.03 -22.50 -5.39
C LEU A 78 -6.68 -22.83 -4.76
N ARG A 79 -6.45 -22.28 -3.57
CA ARG A 79 -5.29 -22.57 -2.73
C ARG A 79 -5.25 -24.03 -2.28
N TRP A 80 -6.36 -24.58 -1.80
CA TRP A 80 -6.40 -26.00 -1.39
C TRP A 80 -6.12 -26.94 -2.56
N ILE A 81 -6.62 -26.62 -3.75
CA ILE A 81 -6.33 -27.39 -4.96
C ILE A 81 -4.84 -27.25 -5.32
N ALA A 82 -4.29 -26.03 -5.38
CA ALA A 82 -2.87 -25.80 -5.66
C ALA A 82 -1.97 -26.54 -4.66
N TRP A 83 -2.30 -26.50 -3.36
CA TRP A 83 -1.56 -27.21 -2.31
C TRP A 83 -1.60 -28.73 -2.49
N THR A 84 -2.74 -29.27 -2.95
CA THR A 84 -2.85 -30.69 -3.31
C THR A 84 -1.90 -31.05 -4.44
N PHE A 85 -1.88 -30.28 -5.54
CA PHE A 85 -0.97 -30.52 -6.67
C PHE A 85 0.51 -30.38 -6.29
N ILE A 86 0.85 -29.38 -5.50
CA ILE A 86 2.20 -29.17 -4.96
C ILE A 86 2.61 -30.36 -4.10
N THR A 87 1.74 -30.81 -3.19
CA THR A 87 2.03 -31.94 -2.30
C THR A 87 2.25 -33.22 -3.11
N ALA A 88 1.40 -33.46 -4.11
CA ALA A 88 1.59 -34.58 -5.04
C ALA A 88 2.94 -34.48 -5.78
N THR A 89 3.32 -33.28 -6.23
CA THR A 89 4.62 -33.05 -6.90
C THR A 89 5.79 -33.37 -5.97
N VAL A 90 5.73 -32.92 -4.72
CA VAL A 90 6.76 -33.24 -3.70
C VAL A 90 6.86 -34.75 -3.49
N ILE A 91 5.74 -35.44 -3.33
CA ILE A 91 5.70 -36.90 -3.14
C ILE A 91 6.31 -37.63 -4.35
N LEU A 92 5.98 -37.21 -5.57
CA LEU A 92 6.52 -37.80 -6.79
C LEU A 92 8.04 -37.57 -6.94
N ASN A 93 8.54 -36.41 -6.51
CA ASN A 93 9.98 -36.17 -6.50
C ASN A 93 10.68 -37.04 -5.44
N ILE A 94 10.09 -37.19 -4.24
CA ILE A 94 10.64 -38.06 -3.19
C ILE A 94 10.63 -39.53 -3.63
N SER A 95 9.57 -40.00 -4.29
CA SER A 95 9.45 -41.41 -4.69
C SER A 95 10.52 -41.82 -5.70
N ALA A 96 11.04 -40.88 -6.49
CA ALA A 96 12.16 -41.11 -7.40
C ALA A 96 13.49 -41.44 -6.69
N ALA A 97 13.59 -41.20 -5.38
CA ALA A 97 14.73 -41.57 -4.56
C ALA A 97 14.76 -43.06 -4.18
N HIS A 98 13.75 -43.85 -4.56
CA HIS A 98 13.68 -45.31 -4.33
C HIS A 98 13.95 -45.75 -2.88
N GLY A 99 13.57 -44.92 -1.89
CA GLY A 99 13.67 -45.22 -0.46
C GLY A 99 14.92 -44.68 0.24
N ASP A 100 15.86 -44.04 -0.47
CA ASP A 100 16.97 -43.34 0.17
C ASP A 100 16.49 -41.98 0.76
N PRO A 101 16.58 -41.78 2.10
CA PRO A 101 16.12 -40.56 2.73
C PRO A 101 16.92 -39.31 2.31
N ILE A 102 18.21 -39.44 2.00
CA ILE A 102 19.06 -38.30 1.62
C ILE A 102 18.72 -37.88 0.18
N ALA A 103 18.66 -38.85 -0.74
CA ALA A 103 18.23 -38.57 -2.11
C ALA A 103 16.79 -38.03 -2.14
N GLY A 104 15.89 -38.55 -1.30
CA GLY A 104 14.52 -38.05 -1.16
C GLY A 104 14.48 -36.58 -0.74
N LEU A 105 15.31 -36.20 0.23
CA LEU A 105 15.45 -34.80 0.66
C LEU A 105 15.99 -33.92 -0.47
N MET A 106 16.99 -34.38 -1.23
CA MET A 106 17.54 -33.64 -2.36
C MET A 106 16.50 -33.40 -3.46
N HIS A 107 15.68 -34.40 -3.78
CA HIS A 107 14.60 -34.27 -4.75
C HIS A 107 13.43 -33.40 -4.24
N ALA A 108 13.16 -33.39 -2.94
CA ALA A 108 12.12 -32.54 -2.33
C ALA A 108 12.54 -31.07 -2.19
N ALA A 109 13.83 -30.78 -2.10
CA ALA A 109 14.35 -29.44 -1.80
C ALA A 109 13.88 -28.38 -2.81
N MET A 110 13.89 -28.71 -4.10
CA MET A 110 13.54 -27.76 -5.17
C MET A 110 12.05 -27.37 -5.15
N PRO A 111 11.09 -28.31 -5.12
CA PRO A 111 9.67 -27.98 -4.95
C PRO A 111 9.38 -27.21 -3.65
N VAL A 112 10.01 -27.56 -2.52
CA VAL A 112 9.81 -26.87 -1.24
C VAL A 112 10.30 -25.42 -1.32
N LEU A 113 11.44 -25.17 -1.96
CA LEU A 113 11.96 -23.83 -2.19
C LEU A 113 11.00 -23.00 -3.06
N PHE A 114 10.47 -23.59 -4.13
CA PHE A 114 9.46 -22.94 -4.99
C PHE A 114 8.22 -22.51 -4.19
N VAL A 115 7.66 -23.40 -3.36
CA VAL A 115 6.49 -23.09 -2.53
C VAL A 115 6.78 -21.95 -1.56
N THR A 116 7.95 -21.98 -0.93
CA THR A 116 8.39 -20.96 0.03
C THR A 116 8.47 -19.58 -0.62
N VAL A 117 9.04 -19.52 -1.83
CA VAL A 117 9.11 -18.29 -2.63
C VAL A 117 7.72 -17.76 -2.97
N ILE A 118 6.84 -18.61 -3.50
CA ILE A 118 5.47 -18.21 -3.89
C ILE A 118 4.68 -17.71 -2.67
N GLU A 119 4.78 -18.39 -1.53
CA GLU A 119 4.11 -17.94 -0.30
C GLU A 119 4.66 -16.61 0.19
N GLY A 120 5.98 -16.39 0.06
CA GLY A 120 6.62 -15.10 0.32
C GLY A 120 6.09 -13.98 -0.58
N ILE A 121 5.95 -14.23 -1.88
CA ILE A 121 5.36 -13.29 -2.85
C ILE A 121 3.90 -12.99 -2.49
N ARG A 122 3.11 -14.01 -2.17
CA ARG A 122 1.72 -13.86 -1.72
C ARG A 122 1.64 -13.00 -0.46
N HIS A 123 2.47 -13.27 0.55
CA HIS A 123 2.53 -12.48 1.78
C HIS A 123 2.89 -11.01 1.49
N LEU A 124 3.79 -10.77 0.55
CA LEU A 124 4.15 -9.42 0.12
C LEU A 124 2.95 -8.73 -0.54
N ILE A 125 2.28 -9.37 -1.49
CA ILE A 125 1.12 -8.80 -2.18
C ILE A 125 -0.02 -8.53 -1.21
N ARG A 126 -0.36 -9.47 -0.31
CA ARG A 126 -1.37 -9.27 0.74
C ARG A 126 -1.04 -8.07 1.62
N ARG A 127 0.24 -7.87 1.96
CA ARG A 127 0.69 -6.70 2.72
C ARG A 127 0.54 -5.40 1.91
N TRP A 128 0.89 -5.42 0.62
CA TRP A 128 0.76 -4.25 -0.27
C TRP A 128 -0.71 -3.87 -0.50
N VAL A 129 -1.57 -4.83 -0.83
CA VAL A 129 -3.02 -4.62 -1.03
C VAL A 129 -3.66 -4.13 0.26
N GLY A 130 -3.36 -4.77 1.40
CA GLY A 130 -3.88 -4.32 2.70
C GLY A 130 -3.47 -2.89 3.09
N LEU A 131 -2.35 -2.39 2.56
CA LEU A 131 -1.92 -0.99 2.71
C LEU A 131 -2.59 -0.07 1.67
N ALA A 132 -2.76 -0.53 0.42
CA ALA A 132 -3.30 0.25 -0.68
C ALA A 132 -4.82 0.49 -0.55
N THR A 133 -5.58 -0.54 -0.16
CA THR A 133 -7.04 -0.44 0.03
C THR A 133 -7.39 0.26 1.35
N GLY A 134 -6.40 0.51 2.22
CA GLY A 134 -6.63 1.10 3.54
C GLY A 134 -7.53 0.25 4.44
N THR A 135 -7.83 -1.00 4.09
CA THR A 135 -8.73 -1.90 4.82
C THR A 135 -8.07 -2.51 6.05
N ARG A 136 -6.72 -2.58 6.06
CA ARG A 136 -5.98 -3.11 7.20
C ARG A 136 -5.68 -2.01 8.21
N ARG A 137 -6.49 -1.97 9.28
CA ARG A 137 -6.24 -1.10 10.43
C ARG A 137 -4.85 -1.36 11.02
N GLU A 138 -3.98 -0.36 10.95
CA GLU A 138 -2.68 -0.37 11.61
C GLU A 138 -2.86 -0.66 13.09
N ARG A 139 -2.10 -1.63 13.61
CA ARG A 139 -2.18 -2.02 15.01
C ARG A 139 -1.59 -0.91 15.88
N VAL A 140 -2.25 -0.59 16.99
CA VAL A 140 -1.67 0.28 18.03
C VAL A 140 -0.36 -0.36 18.53
N PRO A 141 0.75 0.39 18.61
CA PRO A 141 2.05 -0.15 19.02
C PRO A 141 1.99 -0.87 20.37
N LEU A 142 2.63 -2.03 20.47
CA LEU A 142 2.73 -2.82 21.71
C LEU A 142 3.34 -2.01 22.87
N SER A 143 4.28 -1.12 22.60
CA SER A 143 4.87 -0.23 23.60
C SER A 143 3.82 0.69 24.26
N ARG A 144 2.84 1.18 23.50
CA ARG A 144 1.77 2.03 24.04
C ARG A 144 0.76 1.22 24.86
N TRP A 145 0.52 -0.04 24.50
CA TRP A 145 -0.27 -0.96 25.31
C TRP A 145 0.36 -1.19 26.70
N LEU A 146 1.69 -1.27 26.77
CA LEU A 146 2.41 -1.41 28.04
C LEU A 146 2.42 -0.11 28.86
N LEU A 147 2.70 1.02 28.22
CA LEU A 147 2.87 2.32 28.90
C LEU A 147 1.55 3.01 29.23
N ALA A 148 0.49 2.80 28.45
CA ALA A 148 -0.78 3.49 28.58
C ALA A 148 -1.97 2.62 28.12
N PRO A 149 -2.29 1.52 28.83
CA PRO A 149 -3.26 0.51 28.39
C PRO A 149 -4.68 1.07 28.20
N VAL A 150 -5.15 1.92 29.12
CA VAL A 150 -6.50 2.49 29.06
C VAL A 150 -6.69 3.42 27.86
N SER A 151 -5.72 4.32 27.63
CA SER A 151 -5.76 5.24 26.47
C SER A 151 -5.65 4.46 25.15
N SER A 152 -4.82 3.42 25.12
CA SER A 152 -4.64 2.55 23.95
C SER A 152 -5.92 1.80 23.61
N PHE A 153 -6.63 1.28 24.61
CA PHE A 153 -7.92 0.64 24.42
C PHE A 153 -8.99 1.61 23.91
N MET A 154 -9.06 2.82 24.46
CA MET A 154 -10.01 3.85 24.00
C MET A 154 -9.72 4.32 22.57
N LEU A 155 -8.44 4.51 22.22
CA LEU A 155 -8.04 4.82 20.85
C LEU A 155 -8.42 3.67 19.91
N TRP A 156 -8.06 2.44 20.26
CA TRP A 156 -8.38 1.25 19.47
C TRP A 156 -9.89 1.12 19.24
N ARG A 157 -10.70 1.26 20.29
CA ARG A 157 -12.17 1.21 20.19
C ARG A 157 -12.71 2.29 19.26
N ARG A 158 -12.18 3.52 19.32
CA ARG A 158 -12.59 4.61 18.40
C ARG A 158 -12.17 4.34 16.96
N MET A 159 -10.94 3.84 16.75
CA MET A 159 -10.48 3.44 15.42
C MET A 159 -11.38 2.34 14.83
N VAL A 160 -11.82 1.38 15.66
CA VAL A 160 -12.80 0.34 15.29
C VAL A 160 -14.15 0.95 14.90
N LEU A 161 -14.74 1.76 15.78
CA LEU A 161 -16.08 2.32 15.58
C LEU A 161 -16.17 3.30 14.41
N TRP A 162 -15.11 4.05 14.11
CA TRP A 162 -15.11 5.09 13.07
C TRP A 162 -14.41 4.65 11.79
N ASN A 163 -14.13 3.36 11.65
CA ASN A 163 -13.41 2.78 10.53
C ASN A 163 -12.08 3.49 10.17
N VAL A 164 -11.41 4.10 11.16
CA VAL A 164 -10.10 4.74 10.97
C VAL A 164 -9.05 3.63 10.92
N THR A 165 -8.33 3.56 9.81
CA THR A 165 -7.38 2.47 9.53
C THR A 165 -5.92 2.86 9.73
N SER A 166 -5.59 4.15 9.76
CA SER A 166 -4.23 4.65 10.05
C SER A 166 -4.05 4.99 11.53
N TYR A 167 -2.98 4.49 12.17
CA TYR A 167 -2.63 4.78 13.56
C TYR A 167 -2.25 6.25 13.78
N PRO A 168 -1.35 6.87 12.97
CA PRO A 168 -1.08 8.31 13.05
C PRO A 168 -2.35 9.15 12.93
N ARG A 169 -3.28 8.75 12.05
CA ARG A 169 -4.56 9.44 11.90
C ARG A 169 -5.43 9.30 13.14
N GLY A 170 -5.53 8.09 13.71
CA GLY A 170 -6.23 7.86 14.96
C GLY A 170 -5.68 8.72 16.11
N LEU A 171 -4.35 8.80 16.21
CA LEU A 171 -3.69 9.62 17.23
C LEU A 171 -3.95 11.12 17.02
N GLN A 172 -3.94 11.60 15.77
CA GLN A 172 -4.29 12.98 15.46
C GLN A 172 -5.73 13.34 15.86
N LEU A 173 -6.69 12.42 15.62
CA LEU A 173 -8.07 12.60 16.07
C LEU A 173 -8.18 12.64 17.61
N GLU A 174 -7.38 11.85 18.30
CA GLU A 174 -7.29 11.90 19.77
C GLU A 174 -6.76 13.26 20.25
N TYR A 175 -5.71 13.79 19.63
CA TYR A 175 -5.19 15.13 19.93
C TYR A 175 -6.21 16.24 19.66
N LEU A 176 -6.86 16.23 18.49
CA LEU A 176 -7.91 17.21 18.15
C LEU A 176 -9.07 17.17 19.15
N HIS A 177 -9.44 15.98 19.61
CA HIS A 177 -10.47 15.84 20.65
C HIS A 177 -10.03 16.50 21.97
N LEU A 178 -8.80 16.25 22.41
CA LEU A 178 -8.26 16.81 23.64
C LEU A 178 -8.15 18.34 23.57
N GLU A 179 -7.72 18.88 22.43
CA GLU A 179 -7.65 20.32 22.17
C GLU A 179 -9.04 20.96 22.25
N ALA A 180 -10.02 20.38 21.56
CA ALA A 180 -11.39 20.87 21.56
C ALA A 180 -12.05 20.81 22.96
N VAL A 181 -11.76 19.75 23.72
CA VAL A 181 -12.22 19.63 25.13
C VAL A 181 -11.51 20.65 26.02
N SER A 182 -10.22 20.90 25.81
CA SER A 182 -9.46 21.91 26.56
C SER A 182 -9.99 23.32 26.31
N ALA A 183 -10.36 23.65 25.08
CA ALA A 183 -11.00 24.93 24.75
C ALA A 183 -12.34 25.11 25.49
N LEU A 184 -13.14 24.04 25.58
CA LEU A 184 -14.37 24.04 26.39
C LEU A 184 -14.09 24.17 27.89
N HIS A 185 -13.03 23.54 28.41
CA HIS A 185 -12.62 23.70 29.81
C HIS A 185 -12.19 25.13 30.11
N GLN A 186 -11.53 25.80 29.18
CA GLN A 186 -11.09 27.18 29.33
C GLN A 186 -12.28 28.15 29.34
N ALA A 187 -13.27 27.95 28.46
CA ALA A 187 -14.45 28.82 28.37
C ALA A 187 -15.48 28.58 29.50
N HIS A 188 -15.70 27.32 29.88
CA HIS A 188 -16.82 26.95 30.77
C HIS A 188 -16.39 26.33 32.11
N GLY A 189 -15.08 26.21 32.35
CA GLY A 189 -14.50 25.58 33.53
C GLY A 189 -14.38 24.06 33.41
N ARG A 190 -13.38 23.49 34.10
CA ARG A 190 -12.97 22.07 34.01
C ARG A 190 -14.09 21.05 34.29
N TRP A 191 -15.04 21.39 35.15
CA TRP A 191 -16.14 20.50 35.54
C TRP A 191 -17.50 20.96 35.00
N LEU A 192 -17.69 22.27 34.97
CA LEU A 192 -18.94 22.91 34.58
C LEU A 192 -19.18 22.87 33.07
N TRP A 193 -18.16 22.63 32.23
CA TRP A 193 -18.34 22.57 30.76
C TRP A 193 -19.41 21.57 30.30
N ARG A 194 -19.59 20.43 30.98
CA ARG A 194 -20.62 19.44 30.60
C ARG A 194 -22.04 19.98 30.80
N TRP A 195 -22.19 20.97 31.68
CA TRP A 195 -23.47 21.54 32.09
C TRP A 195 -23.70 22.92 31.47
N LYS A 196 -22.65 23.76 31.41
CA LYS A 196 -22.70 25.15 30.93
C LYS A 196 -22.47 25.30 29.43
N ALA A 197 -21.72 24.40 28.77
CA ALA A 197 -21.45 24.58 27.34
C ALA A 197 -22.75 24.46 26.53
N PRO A 198 -23.06 25.38 25.62
CA PRO A 198 -24.23 25.26 24.76
C PRO A 198 -24.17 23.99 23.90
N LEU A 199 -25.34 23.47 23.53
CA LEU A 199 -25.44 22.23 22.75
C LEU A 199 -24.67 22.32 21.43
N SER A 200 -24.69 23.49 20.78
CA SER A 200 -23.99 23.79 19.51
C SER A 200 -22.48 23.57 19.58
N GLU A 201 -21.83 24.00 20.66
CA GLU A 201 -20.38 23.80 20.85
C GLU A 201 -20.06 22.33 21.12
N ARG A 202 -20.90 21.64 21.89
CA ARG A 202 -20.73 20.20 22.17
C ARG A 202 -20.91 19.36 20.91
N THR A 203 -21.84 19.71 20.03
CA THR A 203 -21.97 19.07 18.72
C THR A 203 -20.84 19.45 17.79
N ALA A 204 -20.33 20.69 17.83
CA ALA A 204 -19.19 21.11 17.01
C ALA A 204 -17.95 20.23 17.25
N VAL A 205 -17.63 19.89 18.52
CA VAL A 205 -16.53 18.96 18.84
C VAL A 205 -16.76 17.56 18.26
N ARG A 206 -18.00 17.05 18.32
CA ARG A 206 -18.34 15.73 17.76
C ARG A 206 -18.30 15.74 16.23
N LEU A 207 -18.75 16.82 15.60
CA LEU A 207 -18.75 17.01 14.15
C LEU A 207 -17.34 17.21 13.60
N GLN A 208 -16.47 17.93 14.31
CA GLN A 208 -15.07 18.10 13.92
C GLN A 208 -14.33 16.76 13.90
N LEU A 209 -14.62 15.89 14.88
CA LEU A 209 -14.07 14.53 14.92
C LEU A 209 -14.66 13.62 13.84
N ALA A 210 -15.96 13.75 13.55
CA ALA A 210 -16.59 13.02 12.46
C ALA A 210 -16.04 13.46 11.09
N GLY A 211 -15.96 14.76 10.81
CA GLY A 211 -15.39 15.30 9.57
C GLY A 211 -13.91 14.97 9.40
N ALA A 212 -13.14 14.88 10.49
CA ALA A 212 -11.76 14.41 10.42
C ALA A 212 -11.64 12.87 10.30
N ALA A 213 -12.64 12.10 10.74
CA ALA A 213 -12.70 10.65 10.55
C ALA A 213 -13.08 10.24 9.13
N PHE A 214 -13.89 11.05 8.44
CA PHE A 214 -14.25 10.89 7.03
C PHE A 214 -13.53 11.95 6.18
N PRO A 215 -12.27 11.72 5.77
CA PRO A 215 -11.63 12.64 4.86
C PRO A 215 -12.48 12.73 3.59
N THR A 216 -12.83 13.95 3.18
CA THR A 216 -13.26 14.20 1.80
C THR A 216 -12.19 13.59 0.90
N PRO A 217 -12.56 12.77 -0.10
CA PRO A 217 -11.57 12.14 -0.97
C PRO A 217 -10.69 13.23 -1.57
N GLN A 218 -9.42 13.25 -1.16
CA GLN A 218 -8.39 14.02 -1.84
C GLN A 218 -8.14 13.31 -3.16
N ILE A 219 -8.80 13.76 -4.21
CA ILE A 219 -8.66 13.20 -5.55
C ILE A 219 -7.18 13.41 -5.95
N PRO A 220 -6.38 12.36 -6.20
CA PRO A 220 -4.95 12.49 -6.55
C PRO A 220 -4.71 13.44 -7.73
N GLN A 221 -5.67 13.54 -8.65
CA GLN A 221 -5.64 14.48 -9.78
C GLN A 221 -5.53 15.95 -9.35
N GLN A 222 -6.04 16.33 -8.18
CA GLN A 222 -6.04 17.71 -7.72
C GLN A 222 -4.67 18.12 -7.17
N GLN A 223 -3.97 17.20 -6.49
CA GLN A 223 -2.60 17.42 -6.03
C GLN A 223 -1.63 17.56 -7.22
N ASP A 224 -1.74 16.66 -8.21
CA ASP A 224 -0.91 16.69 -9.43
C ASP A 224 -1.16 17.95 -10.27
N SER A 225 -2.41 18.42 -10.34
CA SER A 225 -2.76 19.67 -11.03
C SER A 225 -2.19 20.90 -10.33
N ASP A 226 -2.10 20.88 -9.00
CA ASP A 226 -1.62 22.00 -8.20
C ASP A 226 -0.10 22.12 -8.29
N ASP A 227 0.61 21.00 -8.29
CA ASP A 227 2.04 20.95 -8.53
C ASP A 227 2.40 21.44 -9.95
N GLN A 228 1.61 21.07 -10.96
CA GLN A 228 1.78 21.58 -12.34
C GLN A 228 1.56 23.09 -12.43
N LEU A 229 0.53 23.62 -11.76
CA LEU A 229 0.24 25.06 -11.73
C LEU A 229 1.34 25.85 -11.01
N ILE A 230 1.86 25.33 -9.89
CA ILE A 230 2.99 25.95 -9.17
C ILE A 230 4.24 25.97 -10.05
N GLN A 231 4.57 24.86 -10.71
CA GLN A 231 5.75 24.79 -11.59
C GLN A 231 5.65 25.74 -12.78
N ALA A 232 4.47 25.81 -13.43
CA ALA A 232 4.23 26.74 -14.54
C ALA A 232 4.41 28.20 -14.10
N ALA A 233 3.86 28.54 -12.93
CA ALA A 233 3.94 29.89 -12.40
C ALA A 233 5.37 30.26 -11.91
N GLN A 234 6.10 29.32 -11.31
CA GLN A 234 7.53 29.51 -10.98
C GLN A 234 8.38 29.72 -12.23
N ALA A 235 8.14 28.96 -13.30
CA ALA A 235 8.85 29.12 -14.57
C ALA A 235 8.61 30.50 -15.21
N ILE A 236 7.38 31.03 -15.09
CA ILE A 236 7.05 32.39 -15.55
C ILE A 236 7.80 33.45 -14.73
N VAL A 237 7.79 33.32 -13.40
CA VAL A 237 8.48 34.27 -12.51
C VAL A 237 9.99 34.27 -12.76
N ALA A 238 10.62 33.10 -12.85
CA ALA A 238 12.05 32.98 -13.11
C ALA A 238 12.47 33.62 -14.46
N ARG A 239 11.65 33.47 -15.51
CA ARG A 239 11.91 34.10 -16.82
C ARG A 239 11.82 35.62 -16.77
N ALA A 240 10.94 36.17 -15.95
CA ALA A 240 10.82 37.62 -15.79
C ALA A 240 11.95 38.22 -14.95
N GLU A 241 12.36 37.52 -13.89
CA GLU A 241 13.53 37.91 -13.09
C GLU A 241 14.80 37.97 -13.94
N GLN A 242 15.01 36.98 -14.82
CA GLN A 242 16.14 36.97 -15.76
C GLN A 242 16.12 38.15 -16.76
N ARG A 243 14.94 38.71 -17.04
CA ARG A 243 14.76 39.89 -17.91
C ARG A 243 14.78 41.20 -17.12
N GLY A 244 14.99 41.15 -15.80
CA GLY A 244 14.98 42.33 -14.92
C GLY A 244 13.59 42.95 -14.72
N VAL A 245 12.51 42.23 -15.04
CA VAL A 245 11.13 42.73 -14.95
C VAL A 245 10.46 42.11 -13.72
N ARG A 246 9.89 42.95 -12.84
CA ARG A 246 9.01 42.47 -11.78
C ARG A 246 7.62 42.21 -12.36
N LEU A 247 7.12 40.99 -12.20
CA LEU A 247 5.77 40.62 -12.63
C LEU A 247 4.74 41.00 -11.56
N SER A 248 3.70 41.73 -11.96
CA SER A 248 2.51 41.89 -11.14
C SER A 248 1.70 40.59 -11.07
N GLN A 249 0.90 40.44 -10.02
CA GLN A 249 -0.05 39.33 -9.89
C GLN A 249 -1.01 39.26 -11.10
N MET A 250 -1.38 40.42 -11.66
CA MET A 250 -2.23 40.49 -12.86
C MET A 250 -1.53 39.93 -14.11
N ASP A 251 -0.23 40.20 -14.26
CA ASP A 251 0.57 39.74 -15.40
C ASP A 251 0.81 38.23 -15.33
N LEU A 252 1.08 37.70 -14.13
CA LEU A 252 1.17 36.25 -13.90
C LEU A 252 -0.15 35.57 -14.28
N ALA A 253 -1.28 36.13 -13.89
CA ALA A 253 -2.60 35.60 -14.23
C ALA A 253 -2.86 35.61 -15.74
N ALA A 254 -2.47 36.68 -16.43
CA ALA A 254 -2.61 36.79 -17.88
C ALA A 254 -1.75 35.73 -18.60
N GLN A 255 -0.51 35.53 -18.17
CA GLN A 255 0.40 34.56 -18.79
C GLN A 255 0.00 33.11 -18.52
N LEU A 256 -0.51 32.79 -17.33
CA LEU A 256 -1.03 31.45 -17.03
C LEU A 256 -2.28 31.14 -17.86
N ARG A 257 -3.17 32.12 -18.06
CA ARG A 257 -4.34 31.96 -18.95
C ARG A 257 -3.93 31.80 -20.42
N ALA A 258 -2.89 32.52 -20.86
CA ALA A 258 -2.34 32.38 -22.22
C ALA A 258 -1.74 30.98 -22.46
N GLN A 259 -1.25 30.31 -21.42
CA GLN A 259 -0.78 28.92 -21.46
C GLN A 259 -1.91 27.88 -21.33
N GLY A 260 -3.17 28.31 -21.30
CA GLY A 260 -4.34 27.43 -21.26
C GLY A 260 -4.85 27.07 -19.86
N HIS A 261 -4.23 27.60 -18.79
CA HIS A 261 -4.69 27.34 -17.43
C HIS A 261 -5.90 28.21 -17.07
N ARG A 262 -7.08 27.58 -16.86
CA ARG A 262 -8.27 28.25 -16.31
C ARG A 262 -8.18 28.29 -14.78
N ILE A 263 -7.89 29.46 -14.22
CA ILE A 263 -7.66 29.65 -12.78
C ILE A 263 -8.74 30.59 -12.21
N ALA A 264 -9.45 30.15 -11.16
CA ALA A 264 -10.38 30.98 -10.41
C ALA A 264 -9.63 32.04 -9.58
N ASN A 265 -10.23 33.23 -9.40
CA ASN A 265 -9.58 34.35 -8.71
C ASN A 265 -9.10 34.01 -7.27
N GLU A 266 -9.80 33.13 -6.56
CA GLU A 266 -9.40 32.66 -5.24
C GLU A 266 -8.12 31.81 -5.28
N ARG A 267 -7.98 30.96 -6.30
CA ARG A 267 -6.80 30.12 -6.51
C ARG A 267 -5.57 30.93 -6.93
N LEU A 268 -5.77 32.03 -7.64
CA LEU A 268 -4.70 32.95 -8.01
C LEU A 268 -4.06 33.63 -6.78
N ARG A 269 -4.87 33.94 -5.75
CA ARG A 269 -4.36 34.51 -4.49
C ARG A 269 -3.51 33.50 -3.72
N TRP A 270 -3.98 32.25 -3.65
CA TRP A 270 -3.20 31.16 -3.07
C TRP A 270 -1.87 30.96 -3.81
N LEU A 271 -1.90 30.92 -5.15
CA LEU A 271 -0.72 30.71 -6.01
C LEU A 271 0.33 31.83 -5.85
N ALA A 272 -0.12 33.09 -5.81
CA ALA A 272 0.77 34.24 -5.58
C ALA A 272 1.45 34.17 -4.19
N THR A 273 0.73 33.69 -3.18
CA THR A 273 1.27 33.48 -1.83
C THR A 273 2.26 32.31 -1.81
N ALA A 274 1.95 31.20 -2.48
CA ALA A 274 2.80 30.01 -2.55
C ALA A 274 4.14 30.27 -3.24
N ILE A 275 4.18 31.19 -4.20
CA ILE A 275 5.39 31.54 -4.99
C ILE A 275 6.13 32.74 -4.37
N GLY A 276 5.57 33.36 -3.31
CA GLY A 276 6.22 34.45 -2.60
C GLY A 276 6.16 35.80 -3.32
N LEU A 277 5.22 36.00 -4.25
CA LEU A 277 4.99 37.30 -4.87
C LEU A 277 4.44 38.28 -3.83
N ARG A 278 5.27 39.22 -3.39
CA ARG A 278 4.94 40.24 -2.40
C ARG A 278 3.93 41.24 -3.01
N ARG A 279 2.84 41.54 -2.29
CA ARG A 279 1.85 42.55 -2.71
C ARG A 279 2.53 43.88 -2.99
N GLU A 280 2.26 44.45 -4.15
CA GLU A 280 2.24 45.90 -4.27
C GLU A 280 0.87 46.36 -3.76
N SER A 281 0.88 47.08 -2.64
CA SER A 281 -0.28 47.79 -2.13
C SER A 281 -0.61 48.93 -3.09
N VAL A 282 -1.78 48.86 -3.70
CA VAL A 282 -2.47 50.06 -4.23
C VAL A 282 -2.96 50.87 -3.03
#